data_AF-A0A7S2BW61-F1
#
_entry.id   AF-A0A7S2BW61-F1
#
_cell.length_a   1.000
_cell.length_b   1.000
_cell.length_c   1.000
_cell.angle_alpha   90.00
_cell.angle_beta   90.00
_cell.angle_gamma   90.00
#
_symmetry.space_group_name_H-M   'P 1'
#
loop_
_entity.id
_entity.type
_entity.pdbx_description
1 polymer ?
#
loop_
_entity_poly.entity_id
_entity_poly.type
_entity_poly.pdbx_seq_one_letter_code
_entity_poly.pdbx_strand_id
1 'polypeptide(L)'
;QDRVTELLAMLISTPKDPEVHLQLAMAYSQLMRYTEAVEALAKATALVHVSPPSAIELLVATQGPTLIERFQFGRAEDDRSADIALAEQLVELAERTGPRSPKGTLSHARRGLALVLQRARRYSE
;
A
#
# COMPACT_ATOMS: atom_id res chain seq x y z
N GLN A 1 -9.41 -10.00 -18.91
CA GLN A 1 -10.38 -10.12 -17.82
C GLN A 1 -10.00 -9.11 -16.76
N ASP A 2 -10.94 -8.28 -16.33
CA ASP A 2 -10.65 -7.21 -15.37
C ASP A 2 -10.50 -7.80 -13.97
N ARG A 3 -9.27 -7.85 -13.46
CA ARG A 3 -8.95 -8.38 -12.12
C ARG A 3 -9.76 -7.70 -11.02
N VAL A 4 -10.01 -6.40 -11.17
CA VAL A 4 -10.87 -5.63 -10.27
C VAL A 4 -12.29 -6.18 -10.24
N THR A 5 -12.89 -6.47 -11.40
CA THR A 5 -14.27 -6.98 -11.49
C THR A 5 -14.43 -8.33 -10.81
N GLU A 6 -13.45 -9.22 -10.97
CA GLU A 6 -13.42 -10.52 -10.30
C GLU A 6 -13.35 -10.37 -8.77
N LEU A 7 -12.49 -9.49 -8.27
CA LEU A 7 -12.33 -9.23 -6.84
C LEU A 7 -13.55 -8.53 -6.23
N LEU A 8 -14.19 -7.63 -6.97
CA LEU A 8 -15.47 -7.03 -6.56
C LEU A 8 -16.58 -8.08 -6.42
N ALA A 9 -16.62 -9.08 -7.32
CA ALA A 9 -17.56 -10.19 -7.20
C ALA A 9 -17.25 -11.06 -5.97
N MET A 10 -15.97 -11.30 -5.67
CA MET A 10 -15.58 -12.02 -4.44
C MET A 10 -16.04 -11.30 -3.17
N LEU A 11 -15.97 -9.96 -3.14
CA LEU A 11 -16.47 -9.16 -2.01
C LEU A 11 -17.98 -9.32 -1.76
N ILE A 12 -18.76 -9.72 -2.78
CA ILE A 12 -20.19 -10.02 -2.60
C ILE A 12 -20.35 -11.29 -1.74
N SER A 13 -19.52 -12.30 -1.96
CA SER A 13 -19.55 -13.56 -1.20
C SER A 13 -18.77 -13.50 0.13
N THR A 14 -17.69 -12.72 0.19
CA THR A 14 -16.77 -12.65 1.35
C THR A 14 -16.42 -11.20 1.70
N PRO A 15 -17.40 -10.37 2.10
CA PRO A 15 -17.21 -8.93 2.29
C PRO A 15 -16.22 -8.55 3.41
N LYS A 16 -15.93 -9.48 4.32
CA LYS A 16 -15.03 -9.29 5.47
C LYS A 16 -13.66 -9.95 5.28
N ASP A 17 -13.34 -10.42 4.07
CA ASP A 17 -12.05 -11.02 3.81
C ASP A 17 -10.99 -9.93 3.51
N PRO A 18 -10.03 -9.71 4.42
CA PRO A 18 -9.02 -8.68 4.22
C PRO A 18 -8.09 -8.97 3.04
N GLU A 19 -7.89 -10.23 2.67
CA GLU A 19 -7.06 -10.62 1.54
C GLU A 19 -7.69 -10.12 0.22
N VAL A 20 -9.02 -10.20 0.11
CA VAL A 20 -9.74 -9.70 -1.07
C VAL A 20 -9.63 -8.18 -1.18
N HIS A 21 -9.75 -7.45 -0.08
CA HIS A 21 -9.54 -5.98 -0.06
C HIS A 21 -8.09 -5.60 -0.39
N LEU A 22 -7.11 -6.39 0.05
CA LEU A 22 -5.70 -6.18 -0.28
C LEU A 22 -5.40 -6.45 -1.75
N GLN A 23 -5.94 -7.53 -2.31
CA GLN A 23 -5.83 -7.79 -3.75
C GLN A 23 -6.55 -6.74 -4.59
N LEU A 24 -7.67 -6.20 -4.10
CA LEU A 24 -8.38 -5.10 -4.75
C LEU A 24 -7.50 -3.84 -4.79
N ALA A 25 -6.81 -3.53 -3.69
CA ALA A 25 -5.87 -2.43 -3.64
C ALA A 25 -4.68 -2.61 -4.59
N MET A 26 -4.14 -3.83 -4.68
CA MET A 26 -3.08 -4.14 -5.66
C MET A 26 -3.58 -3.95 -7.10
N ALA A 27 -4.78 -4.43 -7.40
CA ALA A 27 -5.38 -4.29 -8.72
C ALA A 27 -5.66 -2.81 -9.07
N TYR A 28 -6.16 -2.03 -8.12
CA TYR A 28 -6.35 -0.58 -8.31
C TYR A 28 -5.04 0.16 -8.50
N SER A 29 -3.99 -0.20 -7.75
CA SER A 29 -2.65 0.39 -7.89
C SER A 29 -2.04 0.09 -9.27
N GLN A 30 -2.17 -1.14 -9.77
CA GLN A 30 -1.75 -1.52 -11.12
C GLN A 30 -2.49 -0.75 -12.23
N LEU A 31 -3.73 -0.34 -11.96
CA LEU A 31 -4.55 0.47 -12.87
C LEU A 31 -4.36 1.98 -12.66
N MET A 32 -3.40 2.39 -11.84
CA MET A 32 -3.16 3.79 -11.47
C MET A 32 -4.35 4.49 -10.77
N ARG A 33 -5.28 3.71 -10.21
CA ARG A 33 -6.46 4.18 -9.47
C ARG A 33 -6.12 4.27 -7.98
N TYR A 34 -5.25 5.22 -7.65
CA TYR A 34 -4.62 5.29 -6.32
C TYR A 34 -5.59 5.62 -5.20
N THR A 35 -6.58 6.47 -5.47
CA THR A 35 -7.67 6.80 -4.55
C THR A 35 -8.40 5.54 -4.09
N GLU A 36 -8.83 4.71 -5.03
CA GLU A 36 -9.51 3.45 -4.71
C GLU A 36 -8.57 2.41 -4.12
N ALA A 37 -7.28 2.42 -4.50
CA ALA A 37 -6.28 1.56 -3.89
C ALA A 37 -6.09 1.88 -2.40
N VAL A 38 -6.01 3.17 -2.05
CA VAL A 38 -5.91 3.65 -0.67
C VAL A 38 -7.17 3.29 0.13
N GLU A 39 -8.36 3.49 -0.44
CA GLU A 39 -9.61 3.11 0.24
C GLU A 39 -9.73 1.60 0.46
N ALA A 40 -9.33 0.80 -0.53
CA ALA A 40 -9.31 -0.65 -0.42
C ALA A 40 -8.31 -1.12 0.65
N LEU A 41 -7.15 -0.46 0.76
CA LEU A 41 -6.19 -0.70 1.83
C LEU A 41 -6.73 -0.30 3.20
N ALA A 42 -7.36 0.86 3.32
CA ALA A 42 -7.98 1.29 4.58
C ALA A 42 -9.03 0.26 5.05
N LYS A 43 -9.81 -0.31 4.14
CA LYS A 43 -10.75 -1.39 4.45
C LYS A 43 -10.04 -2.68 4.85
N ALA A 44 -8.99 -3.07 4.11
CA ALA A 44 -8.19 -4.24 4.45
C ALA A 44 -7.59 -4.08 5.87
N THR A 45 -6.95 -2.95 6.17
CA THR A 45 -6.32 -2.71 7.48
C THR A 45 -7.32 -2.60 8.62
N ALA A 46 -8.51 -2.04 8.37
CA ALA A 46 -9.60 -2.00 9.35
C ALA A 46 -10.12 -3.40 9.69
N LEU A 47 -10.14 -4.31 8.72
CA LEU A 47 -10.54 -5.71 8.91
C LEU A 47 -9.40 -6.56 9.51
N VAL A 48 -8.14 -6.20 9.27
CA VAL A 48 -6.89 -6.88 9.73
C VAL A 48 -6.52 -6.60 11.19
N HIS A 49 -7.47 -6.28 12.07
CA HIS A 49 -7.17 -6.30 13.52
C HIS A 49 -6.66 -7.69 14.00
N VAL A 50 -6.69 -8.72 13.13
CA VAL A 50 -6.21 -10.08 13.38
C VAL A 50 -5.57 -10.70 12.10
N SER A 51 -4.22 -10.70 11.99
CA SER A 51 -3.33 -11.54 11.10
C SER A 51 -3.11 -11.18 9.60
N PRO A 52 -2.05 -11.71 8.91
CA PRO A 52 -0.68 -12.05 9.32
C PRO A 52 0.38 -11.11 8.69
N PRO A 53 1.61 -11.05 9.25
CA PRO A 53 2.71 -10.21 8.75
C PRO A 53 3.05 -10.38 7.27
N SER A 54 2.79 -11.56 6.70
CA SER A 54 3.17 -11.92 5.33
C SER A 54 2.42 -11.14 4.23
N ALA A 55 1.17 -10.76 4.46
CA ALA A 55 0.40 -10.01 3.46
C ALA A 55 0.87 -8.54 3.37
N ILE A 56 1.17 -7.96 4.53
CA ILE A 56 1.71 -6.60 4.66
C ILE A 56 3.13 -6.54 4.09
N GLU A 57 3.93 -7.57 4.34
CA GLU A 57 5.26 -7.72 3.74
C GLU A 57 5.21 -7.77 2.21
N LEU A 58 4.31 -8.57 1.65
CA LEU A 58 4.15 -8.68 0.20
C LEU A 58 3.74 -7.34 -0.42
N LEU A 59 2.81 -6.63 0.22
CA LEU A 59 2.33 -5.34 -0.27
C LEU A 59 3.44 -4.28 -0.24
N VAL A 60 4.16 -4.16 0.88
CA VAL A 60 5.28 -3.21 1.02
C VAL A 60 6.41 -3.55 0.04
N ALA A 61 6.70 -4.84 -0.17
CA ALA A 61 7.72 -5.28 -1.12
C ALA A 61 7.34 -5.05 -2.59
N THR A 62 6.05 -5.14 -2.94
CA THR A 62 5.58 -4.96 -4.32
C THR A 62 5.28 -3.51 -4.67
N GLN A 63 4.72 -2.74 -3.75
CA GLN A 63 4.33 -1.34 -4.01
C GLN A 63 5.37 -0.33 -3.54
N GLY A 64 6.20 -0.67 -2.54
CA GLY A 64 7.25 0.20 -2.04
C GLY A 64 8.17 0.73 -3.15
N PRO A 65 8.79 -0.14 -3.97
CA PRO A 65 9.65 0.29 -5.08
C PRO A 65 8.92 1.18 -6.08
N THR A 66 7.69 0.84 -6.46
CA THR A 66 6.88 1.62 -7.41
C THR A 66 6.57 3.02 -6.88
N LEU A 67 6.24 3.16 -5.60
CA LEU A 67 6.02 4.47 -4.97
C LEU A 67 7.31 5.27 -4.84
N ILE A 68 8.42 4.61 -4.53
CA ILE A 68 9.74 5.26 -4.46
C ILE A 68 10.12 5.81 -5.83
N GLU A 69 9.97 5.02 -6.91
CA GLU A 69 10.24 5.47 -8.27
C GLU A 69 9.29 6.59 -8.69
N ARG A 70 7.98 6.42 -8.50
CA ARG A 70 7.00 7.46 -8.88
C ARG A 70 7.19 8.75 -8.09
N PHE A 71 7.55 8.69 -6.81
CA PHE A 71 7.88 9.89 -6.06
C PHE A 71 9.16 10.58 -6.58
N GLN A 72 10.17 9.80 -6.98
CA GLN A 72 11.42 10.33 -7.54
C GLN A 72 11.25 10.93 -8.95
N PHE A 73 10.36 10.38 -9.77
CA PHE A 73 10.19 10.76 -11.19
C PHE A 73 8.89 11.52 -11.50
N GLY A 74 7.94 11.58 -10.57
CA GLY A 74 6.62 12.20 -10.73
C GLY A 74 6.72 13.72 -10.85
N ARG A 75 6.18 14.26 -11.96
CA ARG A 75 6.20 15.69 -12.31
C ARG A 75 4.94 16.46 -11.88
N ALA A 76 3.91 15.81 -11.32
CA ALA A 76 2.66 16.46 -10.92
C ALA A 76 2.52 16.48 -9.39
N GLU A 77 2.17 17.63 -8.81
CA GLU A 77 1.98 17.81 -7.37
C GLU A 77 0.76 17.05 -6.83
N ASP A 78 -0.32 16.93 -7.62
CA ASP A 78 -1.55 16.23 -7.23
C ASP A 78 -1.32 14.71 -7.05
N ASP A 79 -0.61 14.07 -7.98
CA ASP A 79 -0.23 12.65 -7.89
C ASP A 79 0.66 12.37 -6.66
N ARG A 80 1.44 13.37 -6.24
CA ARG A 80 2.38 13.23 -5.13
C ARG A 80 1.68 13.11 -3.78
N SER A 81 0.55 13.78 -3.60
CA SER A 81 -0.22 13.75 -2.34
C SER A 81 -0.79 12.35 -2.03
N ALA A 82 -1.32 11.68 -3.05
CA ALA A 82 -1.82 10.30 -2.94
C ALA A 82 -0.68 9.30 -2.71
N ASP A 83 0.46 9.47 -3.38
CA ASP A 83 1.64 8.63 -3.19
C ASP A 83 2.21 8.76 -1.76
N ILE A 84 2.21 9.98 -1.19
CA ILE A 84 2.60 10.22 0.20
C ILE A 84 1.63 9.54 1.15
N ALA A 85 0.32 9.76 1.00
CA ALA A 85 -0.70 9.16 1.87
C ALA A 85 -0.64 7.62 1.85
N LEU A 86 -0.42 7.03 0.69
CA LEU A 86 -0.22 5.60 0.55
C LEU A 86 1.09 5.13 1.21
N ALA A 87 2.19 5.86 1.02
CA ALA A 87 3.46 5.56 1.67
C ALA A 87 3.37 5.63 3.21
N GLU A 88 2.62 6.60 3.76
CA GLU A 88 2.37 6.71 5.21
C GLU A 88 1.61 5.50 5.73
N GLN A 89 0.51 5.13 5.07
CA GLN A 89 -0.29 3.96 5.46
C GLN A 89 0.53 2.66 5.41
N LEU A 90 1.37 2.48 4.39
CA LEU A 90 2.23 1.30 4.27
C LEU A 90 3.29 1.23 5.37
N VAL A 91 3.88 2.36 5.74
CA VAL A 91 4.86 2.43 6.85
C VAL A 91 4.18 2.14 8.18
N GLU A 92 3.05 2.78 8.46
CA GLU A 92 2.28 2.56 9.69
C GLU A 92 1.83 1.09 9.81
N LEU A 93 1.34 0.53 8.71
CA LEU A 93 0.93 -0.87 8.66
C LEU A 93 2.09 -1.82 8.95
N ALA A 94 3.27 -1.56 8.37
CA ALA A 94 4.47 -2.34 8.64
C ALA A 94 4.99 -2.19 10.08
N GLU A 95 4.77 -1.03 10.71
CA GLU A 95 5.09 -0.77 12.12
C GLU A 95 4.18 -1.55 13.06
N ARG A 96 2.88 -1.58 12.76
CA ARG A 96 1.89 -2.33 13.56
C ARG A 96 2.11 -3.84 13.53
N THR A 97 2.70 -4.38 12.46
CA THR A 97 3.03 -5.82 12.36
C THR A 97 4.29 -6.25 13.10
N GLY A 98 5.06 -5.31 13.65
CA GLY A 98 6.32 -5.58 14.33
C GLY A 98 7.46 -6.04 13.40
N PRO A 99 8.68 -6.23 13.94
CA PRO A 99 9.89 -6.54 13.16
C PRO A 99 9.98 -7.99 12.66
N ARG A 100 8.86 -8.72 12.56
CA ARG A 100 8.83 -10.17 12.35
C ARG A 100 8.97 -10.65 10.90
N SER A 101 9.61 -9.86 10.03
CA SER A 101 10.05 -10.41 8.73
C SER A 101 11.49 -10.91 8.82
N PRO A 102 11.75 -12.22 8.62
CA PRO A 102 13.10 -12.73 8.48
C PRO A 102 13.76 -12.33 7.14
N LYS A 103 13.05 -11.61 6.26
CA LYS A 103 13.54 -11.22 4.93
C LYS A 103 13.83 -9.72 4.90
N GLY A 104 15.08 -9.35 4.62
CA GLY A 104 15.54 -7.96 4.53
C GLY A 104 14.81 -7.07 3.50
N THR A 105 13.94 -7.66 2.68
CA THR A 105 13.06 -6.99 1.72
C THR A 105 12.10 -6.00 2.38
N LEU A 106 11.49 -6.37 3.52
CA LEU A 106 10.62 -5.47 4.27
C LEU A 106 11.42 -4.25 4.79
N SER A 107 12.64 -4.48 5.27
CA SER A 107 13.53 -3.41 5.75
C SER A 107 13.97 -2.46 4.64
N HIS A 108 14.24 -2.96 3.43
CA HIS A 108 14.61 -2.12 2.29
C HIS A 108 13.45 -1.25 1.82
N ALA A 109 12.27 -1.84 1.65
CA ALA A 109 11.09 -1.11 1.22
C ALA A 109 10.62 -0.08 2.27
N ARG A 110 10.64 -0.42 3.56
CA ARG A 110 10.37 0.54 4.66
C ARG A 110 11.33 1.72 4.66
N ARG A 111 12.63 1.45 4.45
CA ARG A 111 13.65 2.51 4.41
C ARG A 111 13.44 3.44 3.21
N GLY A 112 13.09 2.88 2.06
CA GLY A 112 12.79 3.67 0.86
C GLY A 112 11.51 4.51 1.02
N LEU A 113 10.44 3.95 1.58
CA LEU A 113 9.22 4.70 1.89
C LEU A 113 9.47 5.80 2.94
N ALA A 114 10.26 5.53 3.98
CA ALA A 114 10.62 6.54 4.97
C ALA A 114 11.40 7.72 4.35
N LEU A 115 12.26 7.46 3.36
CA LEU A 115 12.96 8.51 2.62
C LEU A 115 12.01 9.34 1.74
N VAL A 116 11.02 8.70 1.12
CA VAL A 116 9.95 9.39 0.38
C VAL A 116 9.21 10.35 1.30
N LEU A 117 8.79 9.89 2.48
CA LEU A 117 8.07 10.72 3.46
C LEU A 117 8.93 11.84 4.02
N GLN A 118 10.20 11.57 4.36
CA GLN A 118 11.13 12.59 4.84
C GLN A 118 11.32 13.70 3.81
N ARG A 119 11.40 13.33 2.53
CA ARG A 119 11.60 14.27 1.44
C ARG A 119 10.32 15.05 1.14
N ALA A 120 9.16 14.40 1.21
CA ALA A 120 7.86 15.06 1.10
C ALA A 120 7.67 16.17 2.15
N ARG A 121 8.02 15.90 3.42
CA ARG A 121 7.93 16.89 4.52
C ARG A 121 8.80 18.13 4.30
N ARG A 122 9.93 17.99 3.61
CA ARG A 122 10.80 19.14 3.25
C ARG A 122 10.22 20.03 2.16
N TYR A 123 9.22 19.56 1.42
CA TYR A 123 8.53 20.37 0.40
C TYR A 123 7.29 21.08 0.96
N SER A 124 6.85 20.74 2.18
CA SER A 124 5.72 21.39 2.86
C SER A 124 6.15 22.50 3.85
N GLU A 125 7.45 22.74 4.00
CA GLU A 125 8.05 23.85 4.78
C GLU A 125 8.46 25.00 3.86
#